data_AF-A0A9D6MJB3-F1
#
_entry.id   AF-A0A9D6MJB3-F1
#
_cell.length_a   1.000
_cell.length_b   1.000
_cell.length_c   1.000
_cell.angle_alpha   90.00
_cell.angle_beta   90.00
_cell.angle_gamma   90.00
#
_symmetry.space_group_name_H-M   'P 1'
#
loop_
_entity.id
_entity.type
_entity.pdbx_description
1 polymer ?
#
loop_
_entity_poly.entity_id
_entity_poly.type
_entity_poly.pdbx_seq_one_letter_code
_entity_poly.pdbx_strand_id
1 'polypeptide(L)'
;MSPFDLFNPTVLPDPNQFSGSAGASTLLDAARHFPGGPTMLVFALFWSPVGPGIPAGVLLARHVPLHPAFTFLLYTASDVFGAAVCHPLFGFLRRAARRIPALQWLGRRMLRLAMFGTRIPSTADLRPGAGLAPALFRVATVGFGVDVYTGGMLVNGLRVPRLLGWASAIAGDLVWFALLLGTSLAAAAIVDDDRVVGGVVLLAMLGIPPIARRIFPALRQQVPAAPAPPPPSRAPARVES
;
A
#
# COMPACT_ATOMS: atom_id res chain seq x y z
N MET A 1 -18.37 -15.02 -18.16
CA MET A 1 -17.28 -15.09 -17.17
C MET A 1 -17.93 -15.06 -15.80
N SER A 2 -17.53 -15.91 -14.86
CA SER A 2 -18.05 -15.85 -13.49
C SER A 2 -17.57 -14.55 -12.85
N PRO A 3 -18.37 -13.88 -12.00
CA PRO A 3 -17.91 -12.71 -11.25
C PRO A 3 -16.67 -12.99 -10.39
N PHE A 4 -16.46 -14.25 -9.99
CA PHE A 4 -15.29 -14.67 -9.21
C PHE A 4 -14.02 -14.82 -10.05
N ASP A 5 -14.15 -14.97 -11.37
CA ASP A 5 -12.98 -15.06 -12.25
C ASP A 5 -12.18 -13.75 -12.26
N LEU A 6 -12.81 -12.61 -11.89
CA LEU A 6 -12.16 -11.31 -11.71
C LEU A 6 -11.04 -11.32 -10.64
N PHE A 7 -11.12 -12.25 -9.70
CA PHE A 7 -10.17 -12.40 -8.59
C PHE A 7 -9.18 -13.55 -8.83
N ASN A 8 -9.28 -14.24 -9.97
CA ASN A 8 -8.42 -15.38 -10.28
C ASN A 8 -7.21 -14.93 -11.11
N PRO A 9 -5.99 -14.89 -10.53
CA PRO A 9 -4.80 -14.39 -11.22
C PRO A 9 -4.38 -15.28 -12.40
N THR A 10 -4.85 -16.52 -12.50
CA THR A 10 -4.54 -17.41 -13.64
C THR A 10 -5.41 -17.12 -14.86
N VAL A 11 -6.56 -16.46 -14.67
CA VAL A 11 -7.50 -16.10 -15.74
C VAL A 11 -7.26 -14.67 -16.23
N LEU A 12 -6.56 -13.85 -15.43
CA LEU A 12 -6.35 -12.42 -15.64
C LEU A 12 -4.86 -12.03 -15.66
N PRO A 13 -4.10 -12.45 -16.68
CA PRO A 13 -2.68 -12.11 -16.79
C PRO A 13 -2.44 -10.68 -17.30
N ASP A 14 -3.40 -10.07 -18.02
CA ASP A 14 -3.23 -8.75 -18.66
C ASP A 14 -3.91 -7.62 -17.86
N PRO A 15 -3.16 -6.60 -17.37
CA PRO A 15 -3.70 -5.44 -16.69
C PRO A 15 -4.69 -4.59 -17.52
N ASN A 16 -4.57 -4.63 -18.85
CA ASN A 16 -5.38 -3.82 -19.77
C ASN A 16 -6.68 -4.52 -20.21
N GLN A 17 -6.89 -5.77 -19.81
CA GLN A 17 -8.05 -6.58 -20.19
C GLN A 17 -9.41 -5.91 -19.88
N PHE A 18 -9.45 -5.03 -18.87
CA PHE A 18 -10.68 -4.33 -18.48
C PHE A 18 -10.80 -2.91 -19.04
N SER A 19 -9.85 -2.48 -19.86
CA SER A 19 -9.90 -1.18 -20.53
C SER A 19 -10.72 -1.23 -21.82
N GLY A 20 -11.38 -0.10 -22.15
CA GLY A 20 -12.25 0.02 -23.32
C GLY A 20 -13.61 -0.68 -23.21
N SER A 21 -14.42 -0.55 -24.26
CA SER A 21 -15.83 -0.97 -24.28
C SER A 21 -16.06 -2.46 -24.00
N ALA A 22 -15.18 -3.34 -24.52
CA ALA A 22 -15.27 -4.78 -24.28
C ALA A 22 -14.98 -5.14 -22.80
N GLY A 23 -13.94 -4.54 -22.21
CA GLY A 23 -13.60 -4.72 -20.80
C GLY A 23 -14.68 -4.19 -19.86
N ALA A 24 -15.22 -3.00 -20.16
CA ALA A 24 -16.34 -2.40 -19.45
C ALA A 24 -17.60 -3.27 -19.46
N SER A 25 -17.96 -3.83 -20.62
CA SER A 25 -19.10 -4.73 -20.74
C SER A 25 -18.94 -5.99 -19.90
N THR A 26 -17.71 -6.52 -19.81
CA THR A 26 -17.39 -7.70 -18.98
C THR A 26 -17.53 -7.38 -17.48
N LEU A 27 -17.06 -6.21 -17.04
CA LEU A 27 -17.21 -5.75 -15.66
C LEU A 27 -18.68 -5.52 -15.28
N LEU A 28 -19.47 -4.92 -16.17
CA LEU A 28 -20.90 -4.71 -15.96
C LEU A 28 -21.69 -6.02 -15.90
N ASP A 29 -21.35 -6.98 -16.76
CA ASP A 29 -21.98 -8.30 -16.74
C ASP A 29 -21.63 -9.07 -15.46
N ALA A 30 -20.37 -9.04 -15.03
CA ALA A 30 -19.95 -9.59 -13.75
C ALA A 30 -20.68 -8.92 -12.57
N ALA A 31 -20.85 -7.60 -12.61
CA ALA A 31 -21.52 -6.82 -11.57
C ALA A 31 -23.00 -7.19 -11.39
N ARG A 32 -23.70 -7.54 -12.47
CA ARG A 32 -25.10 -7.98 -12.43
C ARG A 32 -25.28 -9.31 -11.71
N HIS A 33 -24.29 -10.18 -11.81
CA HIS A 33 -24.34 -11.53 -11.24
C HIS A 33 -23.59 -11.64 -9.89
N PHE A 34 -22.96 -10.56 -9.42
CA PHE A 34 -22.22 -10.57 -8.16
C PHE A 34 -23.20 -10.51 -6.97
N PRO A 35 -23.01 -11.31 -5.91
CA PRO A 35 -23.85 -11.25 -4.72
C PRO A 35 -23.77 -9.87 -4.05
N GLY A 36 -24.91 -9.24 -3.81
CA GLY A 36 -24.97 -7.85 -3.31
C GLY A 36 -24.85 -6.78 -4.40
N GLY A 37 -24.81 -7.19 -5.68
CA GLY A 37 -24.88 -6.32 -6.83
C GLY A 37 -23.60 -5.53 -7.13
N PRO A 38 -23.68 -4.53 -8.01
CA PRO A 38 -22.51 -3.82 -8.52
C PRO A 38 -21.70 -3.08 -7.45
N THR A 39 -22.38 -2.48 -6.47
CA THR A 39 -21.72 -1.77 -5.36
C THR A 39 -20.86 -2.71 -4.51
N MET A 40 -21.36 -3.92 -4.26
CA MET A 40 -20.61 -4.93 -3.52
C MET A 40 -19.41 -5.43 -4.33
N LEU A 41 -19.54 -5.55 -5.66
CA LEU A 41 -18.41 -5.88 -6.52
C LEU A 41 -17.33 -4.78 -6.49
N VAL A 42 -17.71 -3.50 -6.56
CA VAL A 42 -16.77 -2.37 -6.42
C VAL A 42 -16.03 -2.45 -5.07
N PHE A 43 -16.76 -2.68 -3.99
CA PHE A 43 -16.16 -2.87 -2.66
C PHE A 43 -15.17 -4.07 -2.64
N ALA A 44 -15.57 -5.21 -3.21
CA ALA A 44 -14.73 -6.40 -3.26
C ALA A 44 -13.47 -6.20 -4.12
N LEU A 45 -13.57 -5.42 -5.20
CA LEU A 45 -12.43 -5.06 -6.05
C LEU A 45 -11.45 -4.15 -5.32
N PHE A 46 -11.92 -3.16 -4.56
CA PHE A 46 -11.06 -2.33 -3.70
C PHE A 46 -10.43 -3.13 -2.56
N TRP A 47 -11.16 -4.09 -2.02
CA TRP A 47 -10.64 -5.01 -1.01
C TRP A 47 -9.54 -5.93 -1.54
N SER A 48 -9.59 -6.33 -2.82
CA SER A 48 -8.74 -7.40 -3.32
C SER A 48 -7.26 -7.02 -3.32
N PRO A 49 -6.39 -7.78 -2.63
CA PRO A 49 -4.94 -7.56 -2.65
C PRO A 49 -4.27 -8.05 -3.95
N VAL A 50 -5.00 -8.78 -4.80
CA VAL A 50 -4.50 -9.41 -6.03
C VAL A 50 -5.42 -9.07 -7.20
N GLY A 51 -4.84 -8.78 -8.36
CA GLY A 51 -5.57 -8.41 -9.58
C GLY A 51 -5.66 -6.89 -9.79
N PRO A 52 -6.47 -6.42 -10.76
CA PRO A 52 -6.55 -5.01 -11.13
C PRO A 52 -7.41 -4.18 -10.16
N GLY A 53 -7.53 -4.60 -8.89
CA GLY A 53 -8.57 -4.22 -7.92
C GLY A 53 -8.96 -2.74 -7.92
N ILE A 54 -8.01 -1.83 -7.71
CA ILE A 54 -8.28 -0.39 -7.69
C ILE A 54 -8.70 0.16 -9.06
N PRO A 55 -7.92 -0.01 -10.15
CA PRO A 55 -8.34 0.38 -11.50
C PRO A 55 -9.70 -0.18 -11.92
N ALA A 56 -9.92 -1.48 -11.71
CA ALA A 56 -11.17 -2.14 -12.09
C ALA A 56 -12.35 -1.64 -11.26
N GLY A 57 -12.16 -1.38 -9.97
CA GLY A 57 -13.18 -0.80 -9.09
C GLY A 57 -13.55 0.63 -9.49
N VAL A 58 -12.56 1.47 -9.84
CA VAL A 58 -12.79 2.84 -10.33
C VAL A 58 -13.51 2.82 -11.68
N LEU A 59 -13.08 1.97 -12.62
CA LEU A 59 -13.73 1.80 -13.91
C LEU A 59 -15.18 1.32 -13.75
N LEU A 60 -15.42 0.28 -12.94
CA LEU A 60 -16.77 -0.23 -12.70
C LEU A 60 -17.65 0.83 -12.02
N ALA A 61 -17.14 1.55 -11.03
CA ALA A 61 -17.89 2.61 -10.35
C ALA A 61 -18.36 3.71 -11.33
N ARG A 62 -17.55 4.04 -12.33
CA ARG A 62 -17.93 4.99 -13.40
C ARG A 62 -19.05 4.45 -14.28
N HIS A 63 -18.99 3.17 -14.64
CA HIS A 63 -20.00 2.52 -15.49
C HIS A 63 -21.33 2.25 -14.77
N VAL A 64 -21.31 2.18 -13.43
CA VAL A 64 -22.49 2.05 -12.55
C VAL A 64 -22.94 3.41 -11.98
N PRO A 65 -22.72 4.48 -12.76
CA PRO A 65 -22.58 5.88 -12.34
C PRO A 65 -22.62 6.17 -10.82
N LEU A 66 -21.70 5.59 -10.05
CA LEU A 66 -21.58 5.89 -8.63
C LEU A 66 -20.98 7.29 -8.44
N HIS A 67 -21.57 8.07 -7.54
CA HIS A 67 -21.05 9.40 -7.20
C HIS A 67 -19.62 9.27 -6.65
N PRO A 68 -18.64 10.11 -7.06
CA PRO A 68 -17.24 9.97 -6.64
C PRO A 68 -17.02 9.94 -5.13
N ALA A 69 -17.79 10.74 -4.37
CA ALA A 69 -17.73 10.71 -2.90
C ALA A 69 -18.16 9.35 -2.33
N PHE A 70 -19.11 8.67 -2.97
CA PHE A 70 -19.55 7.34 -2.57
C PHE A 70 -18.49 6.28 -2.92
N THR A 71 -17.85 6.39 -4.09
CA THR A 71 -16.69 5.55 -4.46
C THR A 71 -15.54 5.70 -3.46
N PHE A 72 -15.24 6.93 -3.03
CA PHE A 72 -14.24 7.21 -2.00
C PHE A 72 -14.64 6.62 -0.63
N LEU A 73 -15.93 6.70 -0.27
CA LEU A 73 -16.43 6.08 0.95
C LEU A 73 -16.34 4.55 0.91
N LEU A 74 -16.66 3.92 -0.23
CA LEU A 74 -16.52 2.47 -0.43
C LEU A 74 -15.05 2.04 -0.28
N TYR A 75 -14.13 2.80 -0.85
CA TYR A 75 -12.69 2.55 -0.71
C TYR A 75 -12.23 2.72 0.75
N THR A 76 -12.70 3.77 1.43
CA THR A 76 -12.45 3.96 2.86
C THR A 76 -12.99 2.79 3.69
N ALA A 77 -14.19 2.29 3.35
CA ALA A 77 -14.78 1.16 4.03
C ALA A 77 -13.98 -0.14 3.79
N SER A 78 -13.45 -0.36 2.58
CA SER A 78 -12.59 -1.52 2.31
C SER A 78 -11.29 -1.45 3.12
N ASP A 79 -10.67 -0.27 3.25
CA ASP A 79 -9.47 -0.09 4.06
C ASP A 79 -9.71 -0.34 5.56
N VAL A 80 -10.85 0.12 6.08
CA VAL A 80 -11.24 -0.11 7.48
C VAL A 80 -11.51 -1.60 7.72
N PHE A 81 -12.20 -2.26 6.79
CA PHE A 81 -12.35 -3.72 6.81
C PHE A 81 -10.96 -4.40 6.77
N GLY A 82 -10.02 -3.79 6.06
CA GLY A 82 -8.56 -4.07 5.97
C GLY A 82 -7.93 -4.20 7.30
N ALA A 83 -7.95 -3.09 7.99
CA ALA A 83 -7.44 -2.99 9.34
C ALA A 83 -8.08 -4.05 10.25
N ALA A 84 -9.40 -4.23 10.17
CA ALA A 84 -10.11 -5.16 11.05
C ALA A 84 -9.70 -6.63 10.83
N VAL A 85 -9.55 -7.07 9.58
CA VAL A 85 -9.18 -8.45 9.24
C VAL A 85 -7.67 -8.68 9.33
N CYS A 86 -6.86 -7.79 8.76
CA CYS A 86 -5.42 -7.97 8.67
C CYS A 86 -4.71 -7.75 10.00
N HIS A 87 -5.22 -6.89 10.89
CA HIS A 87 -4.57 -6.68 12.18
C HIS A 87 -4.41 -7.96 13.01
N PRO A 88 -5.47 -8.75 13.31
CA PRO A 88 -5.31 -10.00 14.05
C PRO A 88 -4.46 -11.03 13.29
N LEU A 89 -4.58 -11.08 11.96
CA LEU A 89 -3.78 -11.97 11.11
C LEU A 89 -2.28 -11.66 11.21
N PHE A 90 -1.89 -10.40 11.02
CA PHE A 90 -0.50 -9.96 11.15
C PHE A 90 0.02 -10.15 12.58
N GLY A 91 -0.82 -9.93 13.59
CA GLY A 91 -0.49 -10.23 14.98
C GLY A 91 -0.23 -11.72 15.23
N PHE A 92 -1.01 -12.61 14.60
CA PHE A 92 -0.79 -14.05 14.64
C PHE A 92 0.51 -14.45 13.92
N LEU A 93 0.69 -14.00 12.68
CA LEU A 93 1.90 -14.27 11.88
C LEU A 93 3.16 -13.79 12.59
N ARG A 94 3.13 -12.60 13.21
CA ARG A 94 4.25 -12.09 14.02
C ARG A 94 4.56 -13.00 15.20
N ARG A 95 3.54 -13.53 15.88
CA ARG A 95 3.71 -14.47 17.01
C ARG A 95 4.30 -15.80 16.54
N ALA A 96 3.81 -16.33 15.43
CA ALA A 96 4.35 -17.55 14.82
C ALA A 96 5.82 -17.34 14.37
N ALA A 97 6.12 -16.23 13.71
CA ALA A 97 7.46 -15.90 13.22
C ALA A 97 8.50 -15.73 14.32
N ARG A 98 8.10 -15.38 15.55
CA ARG A 98 9.02 -15.33 16.71
C ARG A 98 9.58 -16.68 17.09
N ARG A 99 8.97 -17.79 16.66
CA ARG A 99 9.47 -19.15 16.89
C ARG A 99 10.61 -19.52 15.93
N ILE A 100 10.77 -18.77 14.84
CA ILE A 100 11.76 -19.06 13.79
C ILE A 100 12.79 -17.91 13.75
N PRO A 101 14.03 -18.11 14.24
CA PRO A 101 15.04 -17.05 14.34
C PRO A 101 15.33 -16.36 12.99
N ALA A 102 15.39 -17.12 11.90
CA ALA A 102 15.62 -16.59 10.55
C ALA A 102 14.51 -15.62 10.10
N LEU A 103 13.25 -15.97 10.35
CA LEU A 103 12.10 -15.15 9.97
C LEU A 103 12.03 -13.88 10.83
N GLN A 104 12.40 -13.99 12.11
CA GLN A 104 12.53 -12.84 12.99
C GLN A 104 13.65 -11.89 12.54
N TRP A 105 14.80 -12.43 12.12
CA TRP A 105 15.90 -11.64 11.58
C TRP A 105 15.49 -10.88 10.32
N LEU A 106 14.83 -11.57 9.37
CA LEU A 106 14.33 -10.97 8.13
C LEU A 106 13.32 -9.86 8.43
N GLY A 107 12.35 -10.11 9.32
CA GLY A 107 11.37 -9.12 9.73
C GLY A 107 12.01 -7.87 10.36
N ARG A 108 13.05 -8.02 11.19
CA ARG A 108 13.79 -6.87 11.73
C ARG A 108 14.56 -6.11 10.67
N ARG A 109 15.05 -6.78 9.62
CA ARG A 109 15.75 -6.13 8.50
C ARG A 109 14.76 -5.33 7.64
N MET A 110 13.61 -5.91 7.31
CA MET A 110 12.55 -5.22 6.58
C MET A 110 12.00 -4.03 7.37
N LEU A 111 11.78 -4.18 8.68
CA LEU A 111 11.34 -3.08 9.55
C LEU A 111 12.33 -1.91 9.55
N ARG A 112 13.64 -2.18 9.63
CA ARG A 112 14.67 -1.14 9.57
C ARG A 112 14.71 -0.43 8.22
N LEU A 113 14.50 -1.17 7.13
CA LEU A 113 14.41 -0.59 5.78
C LEU A 113 13.18 0.31 5.65
N ALA A 114 12.02 -0.17 6.10
CA ALA A 114 10.78 0.60 6.08
C ALA A 114 10.89 1.87 6.93
N MET A 115 11.59 1.80 8.06
CA MET A 115 11.81 2.94 8.96
C MET A 115 13.07 3.76 8.66
N PHE A 116 13.74 3.54 7.53
CA PHE A 116 14.96 4.27 7.20
C PHE A 116 14.73 5.79 7.22
N GLY A 117 15.65 6.52 7.86
CA GLY A 117 15.54 7.97 8.06
C GLY A 117 14.58 8.40 9.18
N THR A 118 13.94 7.46 9.89
CA THR A 118 13.03 7.74 10.99
C THR A 118 13.38 6.92 12.23
N ARG A 119 13.22 7.52 13.42
CA ARG A 119 13.47 6.82 14.68
C ARG A 119 12.38 5.78 14.92
N ILE A 120 12.78 4.55 15.23
CA ILE A 120 11.84 3.51 15.67
C ILE A 120 11.36 3.88 17.09
N PRO A 121 10.05 4.05 17.32
CA PRO A 121 9.52 4.45 18.62
C PRO A 121 9.80 3.39 19.68
N SER A 122 10.22 3.88 20.84
CA SER A 122 10.48 3.13 22.06
C SER A 122 9.29 3.21 23.01
N THR A 123 9.32 2.44 24.10
CA THR A 123 8.26 2.51 25.14
C THR A 123 8.17 3.86 25.81
N ALA A 124 9.27 4.63 25.85
CA ALA A 124 9.26 6.00 26.37
C ALA A 124 8.47 6.97 25.49
N ASP A 125 8.43 6.71 24.18
CA ASP A 125 7.73 7.54 23.20
C ASP A 125 6.21 7.34 23.24
N LEU A 126 5.69 6.37 23.99
CA LEU A 126 4.25 6.14 24.16
C LEU A 126 3.60 7.09 25.17
N ARG A 127 4.38 7.94 25.87
CA ARG A 127 3.86 8.93 26.81
C ARG A 127 3.21 10.09 26.05
N PRO A 128 2.11 10.68 26.56
CA PRO A 128 1.49 11.86 25.94
C PRO A 128 2.53 12.98 25.75
N GLY A 129 2.64 13.51 24.54
CA GLY A 129 3.63 14.54 24.17
C GLY A 129 4.97 14.01 23.64
N ALA A 130 5.20 12.70 23.58
CA ALA A 130 6.45 12.13 23.10
C ALA A 130 6.34 11.58 21.66
N GLY A 131 7.23 12.05 20.79
CA GLY A 131 7.94 11.30 19.72
C GLY A 131 7.22 10.43 18.68
N LEU A 132 5.90 10.23 18.71
CA LEU A 132 5.21 9.28 17.82
C LEU A 132 4.94 9.83 16.42
N ALA A 133 4.87 11.16 16.25
CA ALA A 133 4.51 11.79 14.99
C ALA A 133 5.41 11.35 13.81
N PRO A 134 6.75 11.29 13.93
CA PRO A 134 7.61 10.79 12.84
C PRO A 134 7.31 9.34 12.44
N ALA A 135 6.97 8.49 13.41
CA ALA A 135 6.65 7.09 13.14
C ALA A 135 5.28 6.93 12.47
N LEU A 136 4.26 7.66 12.94
CA LEU A 136 2.93 7.67 12.33
C LEU A 136 2.96 8.27 10.92
N PHE A 137 3.70 9.37 10.73
CA PHE A 137 3.95 9.96 9.42
C PHE A 137 4.63 8.97 8.47
N ARG A 138 5.60 8.19 8.97
CA ARG A 138 6.25 7.15 8.17
C ARG A 138 5.29 6.04 7.77
N VAL A 139 4.42 5.61 8.69
CA VAL A 139 3.35 4.64 8.39
C VAL A 139 2.43 5.18 7.31
N ALA A 140 2.01 6.45 7.39
CA ALA A 140 1.21 7.10 6.35
C ALA A 140 1.95 7.17 5.01
N THR A 141 3.24 7.49 5.01
CA THR A 141 4.06 7.53 3.79
C THR A 141 4.15 6.16 3.12
N VAL A 142 4.25 5.08 3.91
CA VAL A 142 4.27 3.71 3.39
C VAL A 142 2.89 3.31 2.87
N GLY A 143 1.81 3.68 3.55
CA GLY A 143 0.44 3.51 3.04
C GLY A 143 0.25 4.19 1.69
N PHE A 144 0.61 5.49 1.61
CA PHE A 144 0.54 6.28 0.38
C PHE A 144 1.39 5.72 -0.77
N GLY A 145 2.61 5.29 -0.48
CA GLY A 145 3.59 4.92 -1.51
C GLY A 145 3.58 3.45 -1.91
N VAL A 146 2.88 2.59 -1.15
CA VAL A 146 2.81 1.15 -1.38
C VAL A 146 1.36 0.71 -1.34
N ASP A 147 0.79 0.56 -0.14
CA ASP A 147 -0.61 0.20 0.10
C ASP A 147 -0.93 0.18 1.62
N VAL A 148 -2.22 0.21 1.96
CA VAL A 148 -2.72 0.14 3.35
C VAL A 148 -2.27 -1.12 4.11
N TYR A 149 -2.11 -2.27 3.46
CA TYR A 149 -1.72 -3.54 4.08
C TYR A 149 -0.25 -3.53 4.49
N THR A 150 0.64 -3.01 3.64
CA THR A 150 2.06 -2.81 3.93
C THR A 150 2.25 -1.80 5.06
N GLY A 151 1.47 -0.72 5.06
CA GLY A 151 1.38 0.21 6.20
C GLY A 151 0.94 -0.51 7.48
N GLY A 152 -0.10 -1.34 7.41
CA GLY A 152 -0.60 -2.14 8.53
C GLY A 152 0.37 -3.21 9.06
N MET A 153 1.20 -3.78 8.19
CA MET A 153 2.32 -4.65 8.59
C MET A 153 3.33 -3.87 9.42
N LEU A 154 3.64 -2.64 9.03
CA LEU A 154 4.53 -1.75 9.75
C LEU A 154 3.97 -1.41 11.15
N VAL A 155 2.68 -1.09 11.25
CA VAL A 155 1.98 -0.89 12.54
C VAL A 155 2.15 -2.10 13.46
N ASN A 156 1.99 -3.30 12.91
CA ASN A 156 2.19 -4.54 13.65
C ASN A 156 3.65 -4.81 14.01
N GLY A 157 4.63 -4.26 13.30
CA GLY A 157 6.06 -4.35 13.61
C GLY A 157 6.50 -3.36 14.69
N LEU A 158 5.95 -2.15 14.63
CA LEU A 158 6.26 -1.02 15.51
C LEU A 158 5.58 -1.13 16.88
N ARG A 159 6.04 -0.28 17.80
CA ARG A 159 5.42 -0.07 19.12
C ARG A 159 4.63 1.23 19.10
N VAL A 160 3.59 1.28 18.28
CA VAL A 160 2.66 2.44 18.19
C VAL A 160 1.25 2.00 18.62
N PRO A 161 0.41 2.92 19.10
CA PRO A 161 -1.00 2.61 19.37
C PRO A 161 -1.69 2.10 18.11
N ARG A 162 -2.40 0.97 18.23
CA ARG A 162 -2.97 0.24 17.08
C ARG A 162 -3.89 1.12 16.23
N LEU A 163 -4.80 1.83 16.89
CA LEU A 163 -5.77 2.70 16.24
C LEU A 163 -5.07 3.82 15.46
N LEU A 164 -4.12 4.52 16.09
CA LEU A 164 -3.38 5.61 15.44
C LEU A 164 -2.51 5.10 14.29
N GLY A 165 -1.88 3.94 14.45
CA GLY A 165 -1.07 3.34 13.40
C GLY A 165 -1.89 3.00 12.15
N TRP A 166 -3.01 2.29 12.32
CA TRP A 166 -3.90 1.97 11.19
C TRP A 166 -4.56 3.20 10.60
N ALA A 167 -5.04 4.13 11.43
CA ALA A 167 -5.57 5.40 10.94
C ALA A 167 -4.53 6.16 10.10
N SER A 168 -3.25 6.12 10.48
CA SER A 168 -2.17 6.72 9.69
C SER A 168 -1.94 5.99 8.37
N ALA A 169 -1.94 4.65 8.37
CA ALA A 169 -1.78 3.85 7.16
C ALA A 169 -2.92 4.11 6.15
N ILE A 170 -4.16 4.07 6.65
CA ILE A 170 -5.38 4.36 5.88
C ILE A 170 -5.31 5.79 5.35
N ALA A 171 -5.02 6.78 6.20
CA ALA A 171 -4.94 8.17 5.75
C ALA A 171 -3.94 8.37 4.60
N GLY A 172 -2.77 7.72 4.66
CA GLY A 172 -1.81 7.74 3.56
C GLY A 172 -2.37 7.16 2.27
N ASP A 173 -3.00 6.00 2.36
CA ASP A 173 -3.56 5.29 1.21
C ASP A 173 -4.78 6.03 0.61
N LEU A 174 -5.63 6.64 1.45
CA LEU A 174 -6.74 7.48 1.01
C LEU A 174 -6.28 8.71 0.23
N VAL A 175 -5.16 9.33 0.63
CA VAL A 175 -4.58 10.45 -0.14
C VAL A 175 -4.15 9.97 -1.52
N TRP A 176 -3.52 8.79 -1.60
CA TRP A 176 -3.14 8.18 -2.87
C TRP A 176 -4.36 7.86 -3.74
N PHE A 177 -5.38 7.24 -3.17
CA PHE A 177 -6.63 6.94 -3.87
C PHE A 177 -7.37 8.20 -4.32
N ALA A 178 -7.40 9.25 -3.51
CA ALA A 178 -8.00 10.54 -3.89
C ALA A 178 -7.30 11.15 -5.12
N LEU A 179 -5.96 11.05 -5.18
CA LEU A 179 -5.21 11.48 -6.37
C LEU A 179 -5.57 10.64 -7.59
N LEU A 180 -5.63 9.32 -7.45
CA LEU A 180 -6.01 8.42 -8.55
C LEU A 180 -7.44 8.68 -9.05
N LEU A 181 -8.41 8.81 -8.13
CA LEU A 181 -9.80 9.09 -8.47
C LEU A 181 -9.91 10.48 -9.12
N GLY A 182 -9.24 11.49 -8.57
CA GLY A 182 -9.20 12.84 -9.11
C GLY A 182 -8.60 12.91 -10.52
N THR A 183 -7.47 12.22 -10.75
CA THR A 183 -6.87 12.15 -12.10
C THR A 183 -7.75 11.37 -13.07
N SER A 184 -8.44 10.33 -12.61
CA SER A 184 -9.41 9.58 -13.43
C SER A 184 -10.56 10.47 -13.89
N LEU A 185 -11.14 11.26 -12.97
CA LEU A 185 -12.23 12.18 -13.28
C LEU A 185 -11.77 13.31 -14.21
N ALA A 186 -10.58 13.87 -13.97
CA ALA A 186 -10.01 14.89 -14.83
C ALA A 186 -9.70 14.36 -16.24
N ALA A 187 -9.16 13.14 -16.35
CA ALA A 187 -8.91 12.49 -17.63
C ALA A 187 -10.23 12.26 -18.40
N ALA A 188 -11.26 11.78 -17.71
CA ALA A 188 -12.59 11.59 -18.29
C ALA A 188 -13.25 12.90 -18.75
N ALA A 189 -12.97 14.02 -18.08
CA ALA A 189 -13.49 15.33 -18.49
C ALA A 189 -12.82 15.89 -19.75
N ILE A 190 -11.61 15.43 -20.08
CA ILE A 190 -10.82 15.92 -21.22
C ILE A 190 -10.92 14.97 -22.42
N VAL A 191 -11.04 13.66 -22.16
CA VAL A 191 -11.05 12.62 -23.19
C VAL A 191 -12.16 11.60 -22.89
N ASP A 192 -13.12 11.49 -23.80
CA ASP A 192 -14.28 10.59 -23.69
C ASP A 192 -13.95 9.11 -24.04
N ASP A 193 -12.66 8.75 -24.05
CA ASP A 193 -12.17 7.41 -24.37
C ASP A 193 -11.64 6.71 -23.10
N ASP A 194 -12.33 5.66 -22.67
CA ASP A 194 -11.99 4.83 -21.52
C ASP A 194 -10.59 4.20 -21.60
N ARG A 195 -10.04 4.03 -22.81
CA ARG A 195 -8.68 3.52 -23.01
C ARG A 195 -7.63 4.54 -22.55
N VAL A 196 -7.89 5.83 -22.79
CA VAL A 196 -7.01 6.91 -22.36
C VAL A 196 -7.12 7.11 -20.86
N VAL A 197 -8.33 7.06 -20.30
CA VAL A 197 -8.52 7.15 -18.84
C VAL A 197 -7.85 5.98 -18.12
N GLY A 198 -8.09 4.73 -18.57
CA GLY A 198 -7.43 3.55 -18.02
C GLY A 198 -5.91 3.62 -18.16
N GLY A 199 -5.40 4.05 -19.31
CA GLY A 199 -3.98 4.27 -19.56
C GLY A 199 -3.36 5.35 -18.67
N VAL A 200 -4.07 6.46 -18.44
CA VAL A 200 -3.64 7.54 -17.54
C VAL A 200 -3.62 7.08 -16.09
N VAL A 201 -4.62 6.31 -15.65
CA VAL A 201 -4.63 5.71 -14.31
C VAL A 201 -3.46 4.76 -14.13
N LEU A 202 -3.20 3.90 -15.11
CA LEU A 202 -2.04 3.01 -15.12
C LEU A 202 -0.73 3.79 -15.09
N LEU A 203 -0.58 4.82 -15.92
CA LEU A 203 0.60 5.69 -15.95
C LEU A 203 0.77 6.46 -14.64
N ALA A 204 -0.32 6.91 -14.02
CA ALA A 204 -0.31 7.55 -12.72
C ALA A 204 0.16 6.57 -11.64
N MET A 205 -0.37 5.34 -11.63
CA MET A 205 0.07 4.28 -10.71
C MET A 205 1.54 3.89 -10.92
N LEU A 206 2.04 3.91 -12.15
CA LEU A 206 3.43 3.55 -12.44
C LEU A 206 4.40 4.72 -12.18
N GLY A 207 3.95 5.95 -12.47
CA GLY A 207 4.79 7.16 -12.51
C GLY A 207 4.79 7.96 -11.22
N ILE A 208 3.66 8.06 -10.51
CA ILE A 208 3.60 8.88 -9.30
C ILE A 208 4.42 8.27 -8.15
N PRO A 209 4.43 6.95 -7.89
CA PRO A 209 5.28 6.40 -6.83
C PRO A 209 6.78 6.75 -7.00
N PRO A 210 7.45 6.53 -8.15
CA PRO A 210 8.85 6.92 -8.30
C PRO A 210 9.07 8.44 -8.25
N ILE A 211 8.12 9.26 -8.71
CA ILE A 211 8.19 10.73 -8.61
C ILE A 211 8.08 11.17 -7.14
N ALA A 212 7.14 10.61 -6.38
CA ALA A 212 7.02 10.81 -4.94
C ALA A 212 8.30 10.38 -4.22
N ARG A 213 8.94 9.27 -4.63
CA ARG A 213 10.25 8.86 -4.10
C ARG A 213 11.38 9.86 -4.41
N ARG A 214 11.26 10.62 -5.50
CA ARG A 214 12.26 11.61 -5.93
C ARG A 214 12.12 12.94 -5.18
N ILE A 215 10.88 13.33 -4.89
CA ILE A 215 10.51 14.58 -4.18
C ILE A 215 10.59 14.41 -2.65
N PHE A 216 10.27 13.22 -2.12
CA PHE A 216 10.37 12.90 -0.70
C PHE A 216 11.65 12.08 -0.41
N PRO A 217 12.76 12.72 0.01
CA PRO A 217 14.07 12.05 0.20
C PRO A 217 14.07 10.88 1.18
N ALA A 218 13.05 10.75 2.03
CA ALA A 218 12.85 9.60 2.93
C ALA A 218 12.58 8.26 2.20
N LEU A 219 12.44 8.26 0.88
CA LEU A 219 12.18 7.07 0.08
C LEU A 219 13.38 6.59 -0.77
N ARG A 220 14.54 7.25 -0.67
CA ARG A 220 15.76 6.80 -1.36
C ARG A 220 16.37 5.61 -0.63
N GLN A 221 16.37 4.43 -1.27
CA GLN A 221 17.32 3.37 -0.94
C GLN A 221 18.71 3.86 -1.38
N GLN A 222 19.58 4.21 -0.43
CA GLN A 222 20.99 4.36 -0.74
C GLN A 222 21.64 2.99 -0.83
N VAL A 223 22.34 2.77 -1.94
CA VAL A 223 23.31 1.69 -2.12
C VAL A 223 24.25 1.68 -0.90
N PRO A 224 24.57 0.53 -0.30
CA PRO A 224 25.47 0.48 0.85
C PRO A 224 26.80 1.14 0.49
N ALA A 225 27.22 2.13 1.29
CA ALA A 225 28.56 2.70 1.18
C ALA A 225 29.59 1.58 1.27
N ALA A 226 30.58 1.63 0.39
CA ALA A 226 31.67 0.65 0.34
C ALA A 226 32.30 0.46 1.74
N PRO A 227 32.66 -0.78 2.12
CA PRO A 227 33.20 -1.06 3.44
C PRO A 227 34.44 -0.20 3.71
N ALA A 228 34.46 0.42 4.89
CA ALA A 228 35.58 1.24 5.33
C ALA A 228 36.89 0.41 5.36
N PRO A 229 38.03 1.00 4.96
CA PRO A 229 39.32 0.31 5.00
C PRO A 229 39.66 -0.13 6.44
N PRO A 230 40.31 -1.29 6.60
CA PRO A 230 40.63 -1.83 7.91
C PRO A 230 41.58 -0.89 8.67
N PRO A 231 41.43 -0.81 10.01
CA PRO A 231 42.29 0.04 10.83
C PRO A 231 43.76 -0.43 10.75
N PRO A 232 44.72 0.50 10.80
CA PRO A 232 46.14 0.16 10.76
C PRO A 232 46.51 -0.72 11.97
N SER A 233 47.19 -1.83 11.67
CA SER A 233 47.70 -2.79 12.64
C SER A 233 48.57 -2.08 13.68
N ARG A 234 48.19 -2.13 14.95
CA ARG A 234 49.07 -1.67 16.04
C ARG A 234 50.33 -2.54 16.05
N ALA A 235 51.48 -1.91 15.88
CA ALA A 235 52.78 -2.56 16.06
C ALA A 235 52.91 -3.06 17.50
N PRO A 236 53.52 -4.25 17.74
CA PRO A 236 53.70 -4.78 19.07
C PRO A 236 54.64 -3.86 19.88
N ALA A 237 54.23 -3.56 21.11
CA ALA A 237 55.04 -2.82 22.06
C ALA A 237 56.35 -3.58 22.30
N ARG A 238 57.47 -2.90 22.04
CA ARG A 238 58.81 -3.36 22.39
C ARG A 238 58.86 -3.49 23.91
N VAL A 239 59.02 -4.71 24.41
CA VAL A 239 59.39 -4.97 25.80
C VAL A 239 60.87 -4.63 25.90
N GLU A 240 61.18 -3.49 26.54
CA GLU A 240 62.55 -3.18 26.95
C GLU A 240 62.84 -3.93 28.25
N SER A 241 63.90 -4.74 28.20
CA SER A 241 64.50 -5.50 29.31
C SER A 241 65.52 -4.66 30.05
#